data_AF-A0A810MUS8-F1
#
_entry.id   AF-A0A810MUS8-F1
#
_cell.length_a   1.000
_cell.length_b   1.000
_cell.length_c   1.000
_cell.angle_alpha   90.00
_cell.angle_beta   90.00
_cell.angle_gamma   90.00
#
_symmetry.space_group_name_H-M   'P 1'
#
loop_
_entity.id
_entity.type
_entity.pdbx_description
1 polymer ?
#
loop_
_entity_poly.entity_id
_entity_poly.type
_entity_poly.pdbx_seq_one_letter_code
_entity_poly.pdbx_strand_id
1 'polypeptide(L)'
;MPNGAPPSAEALSGKLLGIAWATAFTGLFFAITGLANTLDMPELQAILWPTGSAFVVGLIYLAEGAARRNVLHYTLGSWLALISTASLFLSTPGPFWILAFAGGGAYAIAAILEPRRLAVRR
;
A
#
# COMPACT_ATOMS: atom_id res chain seq x y z
N MET A 1 -11.59 -26.58 -27.15
CA MET A 1 -11.98 -25.99 -25.86
C MET A 1 -10.83 -26.20 -24.88
N PRO A 2 -10.24 -25.17 -24.25
CA PRO A 2 -9.20 -25.39 -23.24
C PRO A 2 -9.80 -26.14 -22.04
N ASN A 3 -9.10 -27.18 -21.61
CA ASN A 3 -9.52 -28.14 -20.59
C ASN A 3 -9.81 -27.45 -19.25
N GLY A 4 -10.88 -27.89 -18.56
CA GLY A 4 -11.35 -27.35 -17.26
C GLY A 4 -10.45 -27.63 -16.06
N ALA A 5 -9.13 -27.51 -16.22
CA ALA A 5 -8.19 -27.57 -15.11
C ALA A 5 -8.36 -26.32 -14.21
N PRO A 6 -8.42 -26.49 -12.88
CA PRO A 6 -8.48 -25.34 -11.97
C PRO A 6 -7.27 -24.42 -12.19
N PRO A 7 -7.44 -23.10 -12.03
CA PRO A 7 -6.35 -22.14 -12.19
C PRO A 7 -5.18 -22.51 -11.28
N SER A 8 -3.95 -22.29 -11.76
CA SER A 8 -2.76 -22.49 -10.93
C SER A 8 -2.85 -21.62 -9.67
N ALA A 9 -2.21 -22.07 -8.59
CA ALA A 9 -2.19 -21.31 -7.33
C ALA A 9 -1.68 -19.87 -7.52
N GLU A 10 -0.76 -19.68 -8.45
CA GLU A 10 -0.23 -18.35 -8.81
C GLU A 10 -1.25 -17.49 -9.56
N ALA A 11 -1.98 -18.05 -10.53
CA ALA A 11 -3.04 -17.35 -11.25
C ALA A 11 -4.19 -16.96 -10.31
N LEU A 12 -4.58 -17.86 -9.39
CA LEU A 12 -5.57 -17.56 -8.37
C LEU A 12 -5.08 -16.45 -7.42
N SER A 13 -3.83 -16.51 -6.96
CA SER A 13 -3.23 -15.49 -6.10
C SER A 13 -3.22 -14.11 -6.77
N GLY A 14 -2.86 -14.03 -8.06
CA GLY A 14 -2.94 -12.79 -8.82
C GLY A 14 -4.36 -12.23 -8.94
N LYS A 15 -5.35 -13.09 -9.20
CA LYS A 15 -6.77 -12.69 -9.26
C LYS A 15 -7.26 -12.17 -7.91
N LEU A 16 -6.95 -12.87 -6.82
CA LEU A 16 -7.33 -12.46 -5.46
C LEU A 16 -6.65 -11.15 -5.06
N LEU A 17 -5.39 -10.95 -5.45
CA LEU A 17 -4.68 -9.69 -5.22
C LEU A 17 -5.38 -8.53 -5.94
N GLY A 18 -5.76 -8.71 -7.21
CA GLY A 18 -6.52 -7.69 -7.96
C GLY A 18 -7.89 -7.37 -7.33
N ILE A 19 -8.59 -8.40 -6.85
CA ILE A 19 -9.85 -8.21 -6.09
C ILE A 19 -9.58 -7.45 -4.79
N ALA A 20 -8.52 -7.79 -4.06
CA ALA A 20 -8.15 -7.13 -2.81
C ALA A 20 -7.88 -5.63 -3.02
N TRP A 21 -7.23 -5.23 -4.12
CA TRP A 21 -7.09 -3.82 -4.51
C TRP A 21 -8.46 -3.13 -4.64
N ALA A 22 -9.35 -3.68 -5.47
CA ALA A 22 -10.67 -3.09 -5.69
C ALA A 22 -11.49 -3.01 -4.39
N THR A 23 -11.48 -4.08 -3.58
CA THR A 23 -12.20 -4.14 -2.31
C THR A 23 -11.66 -3.13 -1.30
N ALA A 24 -10.33 -3.04 -1.15
CA ALA A 24 -9.71 -2.16 -0.17
C ALA A 24 -9.96 -0.67 -0.50
N PHE A 25 -9.82 -0.27 -1.77
CA PHE A 25 -10.11 1.11 -2.17
C PHE A 25 -11.60 1.46 -2.12
N THR A 26 -12.49 0.50 -2.41
CA THR A 26 -13.93 0.68 -2.21
C THR A 26 -14.25 0.89 -0.73
N GLY A 27 -13.68 0.06 0.15
CA GLY A 27 -13.82 0.22 1.60
C GLY A 27 -13.27 1.57 2.08
N LEU A 28 -12.11 1.99 1.58
CA LEU A 28 -11.50 3.28 1.89
C LEU A 28 -12.40 4.44 1.46
N PHE A 29 -12.96 4.39 0.24
CA PHE A 29 -13.92 5.38 -0.25
C PHE A 29 -15.10 5.55 0.71
N PHE A 30 -15.73 4.46 1.12
CA PHE A 30 -16.85 4.50 2.05
C PHE A 30 -16.43 5.00 3.43
N ALA A 31 -15.27 4.59 3.94
CA ALA A 31 -14.77 5.04 5.23
C ALA A 31 -14.52 6.55 5.25
N ILE A 32 -13.82 7.08 4.25
CA ILE A 32 -13.50 8.52 4.15
C ILE A 32 -14.79 9.34 3.97
N THR A 33 -15.62 8.96 2.99
CA THR A 33 -16.85 9.70 2.66
C THR A 33 -17.84 9.65 3.81
N GLY A 34 -18.03 8.45 4.40
CA GLY A 34 -18.92 8.26 5.54
C GLY A 34 -18.47 9.08 6.75
N LEU A 35 -17.19 9.00 7.13
CA LEU A 35 -16.66 9.73 8.27
C LEU A 35 -16.78 11.25 8.08
N ALA A 36 -16.35 11.77 6.92
CA ALA A 36 -16.43 13.19 6.61
C ALA A 36 -17.88 13.71 6.66
N ASN A 37 -18.84 12.94 6.13
CA ASN A 37 -20.26 13.30 6.17
C ASN A 37 -20.84 13.22 7.59
N THR A 38 -20.51 12.18 8.36
CA THR A 38 -21.08 12.00 9.72
C THR A 38 -20.57 13.04 10.72
N LEU A 39 -19.37 13.57 10.51
CA LEU A 39 -18.76 14.58 11.37
C LEU A 39 -18.97 16.02 10.86
N ASP A 40 -19.56 16.19 9.67
CA ASP A 40 -19.66 17.48 8.97
C ASP A 40 -18.30 18.18 8.79
N MET A 41 -17.26 17.38 8.48
CA MET A 41 -15.86 17.81 8.34
C MET A 41 -15.33 17.43 6.94
N PRO A 42 -15.71 18.15 5.88
CA PRO A 42 -15.29 17.83 4.51
C PRO A 42 -13.76 17.89 4.31
N GLU A 43 -13.05 18.68 5.11
CA GLU A 43 -11.59 18.79 5.09
C GLU A 43 -10.87 17.48 5.44
N LEU A 44 -11.53 16.55 6.15
CA LEU A 44 -10.96 15.22 6.43
C LEU A 44 -10.60 14.48 5.15
N GLN A 45 -11.35 14.70 4.06
CA GLN A 45 -11.06 14.06 2.78
C GLN A 45 -9.68 14.45 2.24
N ALA A 46 -9.24 15.71 2.43
CA ALA A 46 -7.95 16.19 1.97
C ALA A 46 -6.75 15.53 2.68
N ILE A 47 -6.97 15.04 3.91
CA ILE A 47 -5.96 14.39 4.74
C ILE A 47 -6.03 12.87 4.57
N LEU A 48 -7.23 12.31 4.61
CA LEU A 48 -7.46 10.86 4.62
C LEU A 48 -7.28 10.22 3.24
N TRP A 49 -7.54 10.91 2.14
CA TRP A 49 -7.32 10.33 0.81
C TRP A 49 -5.85 9.99 0.55
N PRO A 50 -4.87 10.92 0.72
CA PRO A 50 -3.46 10.59 0.53
C PRO A 50 -2.95 9.56 1.53
N THR A 51 -3.22 9.76 2.82
CA THR A 51 -2.70 8.89 3.89
C THR A 51 -3.32 7.51 3.88
N GLY A 52 -4.65 7.44 3.73
CA GLY A 52 -5.40 6.20 3.64
C GLY A 52 -5.05 5.38 2.39
N SER A 53 -4.85 6.03 1.24
CA SER A 53 -4.43 5.33 0.02
C SER A 53 -3.04 4.71 0.21
N ALA A 54 -2.08 5.47 0.73
CA ALA A 54 -0.74 4.95 1.01
C ALA A 54 -0.77 3.80 2.04
N PHE A 55 -1.62 3.90 3.07
CA PHE A 55 -1.84 2.82 4.03
C PHE A 55 -2.36 1.54 3.36
N VAL A 56 -3.40 1.64 2.54
CA VAL A 56 -3.98 0.50 1.80
C VAL A 56 -2.93 -0.16 0.89
N VAL A 57 -2.18 0.64 0.12
CA VAL A 57 -1.11 0.12 -0.73
C VAL A 57 -0.04 -0.59 0.11
N GLY A 58 0.35 -0.01 1.25
CA GLY A 58 1.30 -0.61 2.17
C GLY A 58 0.85 -1.98 2.67
N LEU A 59 -0.41 -2.11 3.08
CA LEU A 59 -0.96 -3.40 3.53
C LEU A 59 -1.03 -4.44 2.40
N ILE A 60 -1.36 -4.02 1.18
CA ILE A 60 -1.42 -4.93 0.04
C ILE A 60 -0.01 -5.46 -0.30
N TYR A 61 1.00 -4.59 -0.33
CA TYR A 61 2.39 -4.97 -0.55
C TYR A 61 2.94 -5.85 0.58
N LEU A 62 2.55 -5.55 1.82
CA LEU A 62 2.88 -6.39 2.98
C LEU A 62 2.33 -7.81 2.80
N ALA A 63 1.06 -7.93 2.44
CA ALA A 63 0.39 -9.21 2.23
C ALA A 63 0.98 -9.97 1.04
N GLU A 64 1.26 -9.29 -0.07
CA GLU A 64 1.92 -9.89 -1.23
C GLU A 64 3.32 -10.41 -0.88
N GLY A 65 4.12 -9.59 -0.18
CA GLY A 65 5.45 -9.96 0.28
C GLY A 65 5.44 -11.18 1.18
N ALA A 66 4.47 -11.27 2.10
CA ALA A 66 4.28 -12.43 2.96
C ALA A 66 3.91 -13.69 2.16
N ALA A 67 2.95 -13.58 1.24
CA ALA A 67 2.45 -14.71 0.45
C ALA A 67 3.51 -15.24 -0.53
N ARG A 68 4.30 -14.37 -1.16
CA ARG A 68 5.31 -14.71 -2.16
C ARG A 68 6.73 -14.86 -1.59
N ARG A 69 6.90 -14.74 -0.27
CA ARG A 69 8.21 -14.69 0.42
C ARG A 69 9.14 -13.61 -0.14
N ASN A 70 8.56 -12.52 -0.64
CA ASN A 70 9.30 -11.36 -1.14
C ASN A 70 9.53 -10.37 0.01
N VAL A 71 10.71 -10.45 0.62
CA VAL A 71 11.10 -9.64 1.78
C VAL A 71 11.10 -8.13 1.45
N LEU A 72 11.37 -7.75 0.20
CA LEU A 72 11.34 -6.35 -0.21
C LEU A 72 9.92 -5.80 -0.20
N HIS A 73 8.97 -6.49 -0.85
CA HIS A 73 7.56 -6.08 -0.83
C HIS A 73 6.99 -6.06 0.59
N TYR A 74 7.38 -7.04 1.41
CA TYR A 74 7.00 -7.08 2.82
C TYR A 74 7.50 -5.84 3.57
N THR A 75 8.80 -5.53 3.46
CA THR A 75 9.42 -4.42 4.20
C THR A 75 8.91 -3.06 3.73
N LEU A 76 8.82 -2.85 2.41
CA LEU A 76 8.28 -1.61 1.84
C LEU A 76 6.81 -1.42 2.18
N GLY A 77 6.02 -2.50 2.14
CA GLY A 77 4.63 -2.50 2.55
C GLY A 77 4.44 -2.11 4.01
N SER A 78 5.20 -2.75 4.92
CA SER A 78 5.22 -2.39 6.34
C SER A 78 5.60 -0.93 6.56
N TRP A 79 6.69 -0.48 5.93
CA TRP A 79 7.17 0.89 6.06
C TRP A 79 6.12 1.90 5.59
N LEU A 80 5.54 1.68 4.41
CA LEU A 80 4.55 2.57 3.82
C LEU A 80 3.28 2.65 4.70
N ALA A 81 2.80 1.53 5.22
CA ALA A 81 1.64 1.48 6.10
C ALA A 81 1.86 2.21 7.43
N LEU A 82 3.05 2.04 8.03
CA LEU A 82 3.39 2.70 9.30
C LEU A 82 3.59 4.21 9.10
N ILE A 83 4.32 4.61 8.07
CA ILE A 83 4.63 6.02 7.82
C ILE A 83 3.38 6.80 7.43
N SER A 84 2.51 6.23 6.59
CA SER A 84 1.28 6.91 6.17
C SER A 84 0.35 7.18 7.35
N THR A 85 0.21 6.24 8.28
CA THR A 85 -0.61 6.40 9.49
C THR A 85 0.07 7.27 10.54
N ALA A 86 1.39 7.12 10.76
CA ALA A 86 2.15 7.98 11.65
C ALA A 86 2.07 9.46 11.23
N SER A 87 1.95 9.72 9.93
CA SER A 87 1.84 11.08 9.40
C SER A 87 0.59 11.83 9.89
N LEU A 88 -0.49 11.12 10.26
CA LEU A 88 -1.72 11.71 10.80
C LEU A 88 -1.53 12.37 12.16
N PHE A 89 -0.46 12.05 12.89
CA PHE A 89 -0.13 12.69 14.17
C PHE A 89 0.56 14.05 14.01
N LEU A 90 0.79 14.50 12.77
CA LEU A 90 1.42 15.77 12.47
C LEU A 90 0.39 16.78 11.97
N SER A 91 0.50 18.02 12.45
CA SER A 91 -0.28 19.14 11.93
C SER A 91 0.09 19.43 10.47
N THR A 92 -0.91 19.75 9.65
CA THR A 92 -0.73 20.15 8.25
C THR A 92 0.31 21.28 8.14
N PRO A 93 1.31 21.17 7.23
CA PRO A 93 1.44 20.25 6.09
C PRO A 93 2.25 18.97 6.37
N GLY A 94 2.49 18.61 7.63
CA GLY A 94 3.30 17.46 8.05
C GLY A 94 3.03 16.14 7.30
N PRO A 95 1.76 15.74 7.06
CA PRO A 95 1.46 14.52 6.32
C PRO A 95 2.07 14.47 4.91
N PHE A 96 2.07 15.59 4.19
CA PHE A 96 2.57 15.68 2.81
C PHE A 96 4.09 15.54 2.75
N TRP A 97 4.81 16.16 3.68
CA TRP A 97 6.27 16.08 3.73
C TRP A 97 6.77 14.69 4.09
N ILE A 98 6.11 14.03 5.03
CA ILE A 98 6.45 12.66 5.41
C ILE A 98 6.17 11.68 4.28
N LEU A 99 5.02 11.78 3.61
CA LEU A 99 4.73 10.94 2.44
C LEU A 99 5.74 11.17 1.31
N ALA A 100 6.10 12.42 1.02
CA ALA A 100 7.07 12.76 -0.01
C ALA A 100 8.48 12.24 0.32
N PHE A 101 8.99 12.49 1.52
CA PHE A 101 10.37 12.15 1.88
C PHE A 101 10.51 10.73 2.42
N ALA A 102 9.68 10.31 3.37
CA ALA A 102 9.78 8.98 3.97
C ALA A 102 9.14 7.90 3.08
N GLY A 103 8.06 8.22 2.36
CA GLY A 103 7.49 7.32 1.35
C GLY A 103 8.38 7.24 0.09
N GLY A 104 8.61 8.37 -0.58
CA GLY A 104 9.40 8.42 -1.82
C GLY A 104 10.89 8.08 -1.62
N GLY A 105 11.50 8.54 -0.53
CA GLY A 105 12.92 8.30 -0.25
C GLY A 105 13.24 6.83 0.06
N ALA A 106 12.35 6.13 0.77
CA ALA A 106 12.53 4.70 1.03
C ALA A 106 12.45 3.86 -0.25
N TYR A 107 11.53 4.20 -1.17
CA TYR A 107 11.44 3.58 -2.49
C TYR A 107 12.67 3.87 -3.36
N ALA A 108 13.19 5.10 -3.33
CA ALA A 108 14.41 5.46 -4.03
C ALA A 108 15.65 4.69 -3.51
N ILE A 109 15.79 4.58 -2.18
CA ILE A 109 16.87 3.80 -1.56
C ILE A 109 16.74 2.32 -1.91
N ALA A 110 15.53 1.75 -1.84
CA ALA A 110 15.29 0.37 -2.22
C ALA A 110 15.64 0.12 -3.70
N ALA A 111 15.24 1.02 -4.61
CA ALA A 111 15.56 0.92 -6.03
C ALA A 111 17.07 0.99 -6.31
N ILE A 112 17.84 1.76 -5.53
CA ILE A 112 19.30 1.85 -5.69
C ILE A 112 20.01 0.61 -5.12
N LEU A 113 19.46 -0.01 -4.07
CA LEU A 113 20.05 -1.18 -3.40
C LEU A 113 19.67 -2.51 -4.04
N GLU A 114 18.54 -2.59 -4.74
CA GLU A 114 18.05 -3.82 -5.39
C GLU A 114 19.02 -4.39 -6.44
N PRO A 115 19.62 -3.59 -7.34
CA PRO A 115 20.64 -4.08 -8.28
C PRO A 115 21.86 -4.66 -7.57
N ARG A 116 22.25 -4.08 -6.43
CA ARG A 116 23.40 -4.53 -5.63
C ARG A 116 23.12 -5.87 -4.94
N ARG A 117 21.89 -6.10 -4.48
CA ARG A 117 21.47 -7.40 -3.91
C ARG A 117 21.46 -8.52 -4.94
N LEU A 118 20.99 -8.24 -6.15
CA LEU A 118 20.95 -9.22 -7.24
C LEU A 118 22.37 -9.59 -7.72
N ALA A 119 23.31 -8.65 -7.70
CA ALA A 119 24.71 -8.89 -8.05
C ALA A 119 25.45 -9.80 -7.04
N VAL A 120 25.04 -9.79 -5.76
CA VAL A 120 25.65 -10.62 -4.70
C VAL A 120 25.06 -12.04 -4.65
N ARG A 121 23.88 -12.26 -5.25
CA ARG A 121 23.20 -13.58 -5.30
C ARG A 121 23.42 -14.37 -6.59
N ARG A 122 24.17 -13.83 -7.56
CA ARG A 122 24.70 -14.57 -8.72
C ARG A 122 26.05 -15.18 -8.38
#